data_AF-A0A928YJD4-F1
#
_entry.id   AF-A0A928YJD4-F1
#
_cell.length_a   1.000
_cell.length_b   1.000
_cell.length_c   1.000
_cell.angle_alpha   90.00
_cell.angle_beta   90.00
_cell.angle_gamma   90.00
#
_symmetry.space_group_name_H-M   'P 1'
#
loop_
_entity.id
_entity.type
_entity.pdbx_description
1 polymer ?
#
loop_
_entity_poly.entity_id
_entity_poly.type
_entity_poly.pdbx_seq_one_letter_code
_entity_poly.pdbx_strand_id
1 'polypeptide(L)'
;MKFSKYKKFLGIEYGDNFQVTIYLFGLRLRGRCLYNLFFGNPLKTNCSIFNLDELLKKKTLFLHPVGVCIAKDAKIGENCSINQNVTIGRGASGFSTIGNNVQIYSGAVIIGDIIIGDNAIIGANAVVTKDVAAKTVVAGVPAKYIREVKDEEIENYLSFHRSKFKNK
;
A
#
# COMPACT_ATOMS: atom_id res chain seq x y z
N MET A 1 -54.45 23.66 0.53
CA MET A 1 -54.66 22.19 0.41
C MET A 1 -53.41 21.48 0.90
N LYS A 2 -53.54 20.59 1.88
CA LYS A 2 -52.47 20.00 2.69
C LYS A 2 -52.06 18.62 2.14
N PHE A 3 -50.74 18.35 2.25
CA PHE A 3 -50.00 17.07 2.28
C PHE A 3 -49.93 16.12 1.07
N SER A 4 -48.70 15.87 0.61
CA SER A 4 -48.09 14.59 0.17
C SER A 4 -46.80 14.94 -0.60
N LYS A 5 -45.57 14.57 -0.26
CA LYS A 5 -44.98 13.36 0.33
C LYS A 5 -43.60 13.75 0.89
N TYR A 6 -43.26 13.30 2.09
CA TYR A 6 -41.96 13.40 2.75
C TYR A 6 -40.77 13.35 1.75
N LYS A 7 -40.06 14.47 1.56
CA LYS A 7 -38.87 14.57 0.69
C LYS A 7 -37.62 14.79 1.57
N LYS A 8 -36.76 13.77 1.61
CA LYS A 8 -35.51 13.64 2.39
C LYS A 8 -35.71 13.44 3.90
N PHE A 9 -36.20 12.26 4.27
CA PHE A 9 -36.25 11.80 5.66
C PHE A 9 -34.87 11.33 6.19
N LEU A 10 -33.90 11.11 5.30
CA LEU A 10 -32.46 11.03 5.57
C LEU A 10 -31.71 11.41 4.28
N GLY A 11 -30.76 12.33 4.37
CA GLY A 11 -29.88 12.70 3.26
C GLY A 11 -28.43 12.62 3.69
N ILE A 12 -27.59 11.99 2.86
CA ILE A 12 -26.14 11.83 3.10
C ILE A 12 -25.40 12.46 1.92
N GLU A 13 -24.46 13.37 2.22
CA GLU A 13 -23.58 14.01 1.25
C GLU A 13 -22.11 13.71 1.59
N TYR A 14 -21.29 13.42 0.59
CA TYR A 14 -19.87 13.05 0.70
C TYR A 14 -18.97 14.14 0.11
N GLY A 15 -17.83 14.42 0.74
CA GLY A 15 -16.83 15.38 0.24
C GLY A 15 -15.39 14.84 0.26
N ASP A 16 -14.50 15.50 -0.50
CA ASP A 16 -13.16 15.04 -0.89
C ASP A 16 -12.16 14.78 0.26
N ASN A 17 -12.51 15.13 1.51
CA ASN A 17 -11.68 14.99 2.70
C ASN A 17 -12.29 14.09 3.78
N PHE A 18 -12.94 12.98 3.38
CA PHE A 18 -13.57 12.01 4.30
C PHE A 18 -14.63 12.63 5.23
N GLN A 19 -15.25 13.74 4.82
CA GLN A 19 -16.31 14.38 5.58
C GLN A 19 -17.65 13.81 5.14
N VAL A 20 -18.45 13.38 6.11
CA VAL A 20 -19.84 12.97 5.90
C VAL A 20 -20.74 14.01 6.55
N THR A 21 -21.65 14.59 5.76
CA THR A 21 -22.70 15.46 6.28
C THR A 21 -24.00 14.68 6.31
N ILE A 22 -24.59 14.56 7.51
CA ILE A 22 -25.88 13.90 7.71
C ILE A 22 -26.92 14.98 8.00
N TYR A 23 -28.03 14.94 7.26
CA TYR A 23 -29.20 15.77 7.53
C TYR A 23 -30.24 14.92 8.24
N LEU A 24 -30.33 15.08 9.57
CA LEU A 24 -31.32 14.43 10.40
C LEU A 24 -32.32 15.49 10.87
N PHE A 25 -33.59 15.39 10.48
CA PHE A 25 -34.63 16.37 10.83
C PHE A 25 -34.25 17.85 10.56
N GLY A 26 -33.44 18.10 9.53
CA GLY A 26 -32.96 19.46 9.19
C GLY A 26 -31.77 19.95 10.02
N LEU A 27 -31.32 19.20 11.02
CA LEU A 27 -30.06 19.46 11.72
C LEU A 27 -28.89 19.01 10.83
N ARG A 28 -27.96 19.95 10.59
CA ARG A 28 -26.73 19.68 9.85
C ARG A 28 -25.65 19.19 10.81
N LEU A 29 -25.43 17.88 10.82
CA LEU A 29 -24.34 17.27 11.59
C LEU A 29 -23.13 17.05 10.68
N ARG A 30 -22.02 17.73 11.00
CA ARG A 30 -20.72 17.53 10.35
C ARG A 30 -19.84 16.68 11.26
N GLY A 31 -19.62 15.43 10.86
CA GLY A 31 -18.78 14.48 11.59
C GLY A 31 -17.65 13.97 10.71
N ARG A 32 -16.47 13.77 11.30
CA ARG A 32 -15.33 13.14 10.62
C ARG A 32 -15.37 11.61 10.64
N CYS A 33 -16.26 10.98 11.40
CA CYS A 33 -16.16 9.55 11.62
C CYS A 33 -17.50 8.95 12.06
N LEU A 34 -18.05 8.06 11.24
CA LEU A 34 -19.09 7.07 11.61
C LEU A 34 -19.17 5.95 10.54
N TYR A 35 -18.66 6.17 9.32
CA TYR A 35 -18.54 5.13 8.28
C TYR A 35 -17.53 4.03 8.63
N ASN A 36 -16.39 4.38 9.25
CA ASN A 36 -15.37 3.41 9.66
C ASN A 36 -15.82 2.46 10.78
N LEU A 37 -16.89 2.81 11.53
CA LEU A 37 -17.36 2.00 12.64
C LEU A 37 -18.24 0.82 12.18
N PHE A 38 -18.86 0.91 11.00
CA PHE A 38 -19.79 -0.11 10.52
C PHE A 38 -19.48 -0.67 9.12
N PHE A 39 -18.84 0.08 8.22
CA PHE A 39 -18.63 -0.34 6.82
C PHE A 39 -17.31 0.13 6.19
N GLY A 40 -16.29 0.39 7.03
CA GLY A 40 -14.97 0.84 6.57
C GLY A 40 -14.30 -0.14 5.62
N ASN A 41 -13.79 0.36 4.51
CA ASN A 41 -13.04 -0.41 3.50
C ASN A 41 -11.85 -1.13 4.20
N PRO A 42 -11.75 -2.48 4.19
CA PRO A 42 -10.79 -3.23 5.01
C PRO A 42 -9.32 -2.91 4.71
N LEU A 43 -9.05 -2.29 3.56
CA LEU A 43 -7.72 -1.78 3.18
C LEU A 43 -7.37 -0.44 3.85
N LYS A 44 -8.33 0.31 4.40
CA LYS A 44 -8.11 1.55 5.15
C LYS A 44 -8.07 1.36 6.67
N THR A 45 -8.57 0.23 7.19
CA THR A 45 -8.58 -0.04 8.64
C THR A 45 -7.33 -0.78 9.11
N ASN A 46 -6.70 -1.59 8.24
CA ASN A 46 -5.56 -2.45 8.60
C ASN A 46 -4.25 -2.07 7.91
N CYS A 47 -4.27 -1.14 6.95
CA CYS A 47 -3.11 -0.76 6.15
C CYS A 47 -3.01 0.76 6.06
N SER A 48 -1.79 1.29 6.10
CA SER A 48 -1.51 2.71 5.91
C SER A 48 -0.80 2.92 4.59
N ILE A 49 -1.56 3.06 3.49
CA ILE A 49 -1.01 3.24 2.13
C ILE A 49 -1.59 4.54 1.55
N PHE A 50 -0.80 5.62 1.56
CA PHE A 50 -1.27 6.95 1.12
C PHE A 50 -1.46 7.06 -0.40
N ASN A 51 -0.59 6.42 -1.19
CA ASN A 51 -0.59 6.53 -2.66
C ASN A 51 -1.17 5.28 -3.36
N LEU A 52 -2.18 4.64 -2.76
CA LEU A 52 -2.67 3.34 -3.21
C LEU A 52 -3.08 3.33 -4.70
N ASP A 53 -3.81 4.35 -5.17
CA ASP A 53 -4.28 4.41 -6.56
C ASP A 53 -3.11 4.49 -7.57
N GLU A 54 -2.05 5.20 -7.23
CA GLU A 54 -0.83 5.27 -8.05
C GLU A 54 -0.13 3.91 -8.10
N LEU A 55 0.01 3.24 -6.95
CA LEU A 55 0.64 1.93 -6.84
C LEU A 55 -0.13 0.87 -7.64
N LEU A 56 -1.47 0.93 -7.61
CA LEU A 56 -2.32 0.04 -8.42
C LEU A 56 -2.15 0.30 -9.92
N LYS A 57 -2.03 1.56 -10.36
CA LYS A 57 -1.73 1.90 -11.78
C LYS A 57 -0.36 1.38 -12.22
N LYS A 58 0.63 1.43 -11.32
CA LYS A 58 1.97 0.85 -11.50
C LYS A 58 1.99 -0.68 -11.41
N LYS A 59 0.81 -1.31 -11.32
CA LYS A 59 0.64 -2.77 -11.21
C LYS A 59 1.34 -3.35 -9.97
N THR A 60 1.39 -2.60 -8.86
CA THR A 60 1.87 -3.16 -7.59
C THR A 60 0.88 -4.22 -7.11
N LEU A 61 1.39 -5.41 -6.82
CA LEU A 61 0.61 -6.53 -6.31
C LEU A 61 0.71 -6.55 -4.77
N PHE A 62 -0.43 -6.40 -4.10
CA PHE A 62 -0.51 -6.58 -2.66
C PHE A 62 -1.00 -7.99 -2.31
N LEU A 63 -0.10 -8.82 -1.79
CA LEU A 63 -0.39 -10.19 -1.37
C LEU A 63 -0.71 -10.21 0.12
N HIS A 64 -1.96 -10.49 0.47
CA HIS A 64 -2.45 -10.42 1.85
C HIS A 64 -2.16 -9.04 2.49
N PRO A 65 -2.70 -7.92 1.97
CA PRO A 65 -2.25 -6.56 2.31
C PRO A 65 -2.28 -6.15 3.78
N VAL A 66 -2.85 -6.96 4.68
CA VAL A 66 -3.02 -6.67 6.10
C VAL A 66 -1.70 -6.20 6.72
N GLY A 67 -1.74 -5.09 7.47
CA GLY A 67 -0.57 -4.55 8.17
C GLY A 67 0.46 -3.84 7.31
N VAL A 68 0.20 -3.65 6.00
CA VAL A 68 1.12 -2.91 5.13
C VAL A 68 1.09 -1.41 5.46
N CYS A 69 2.27 -0.85 5.73
CA CYS A 69 2.47 0.56 6.02
C CYS A 69 3.48 1.15 5.02
N ILE A 70 3.06 2.09 4.19
CA ILE A 70 3.90 2.76 3.19
C ILE A 70 3.81 4.27 3.44
N ALA A 71 4.96 4.88 3.70
CA ALA A 71 5.07 6.31 3.91
C ALA A 71 4.63 7.10 2.67
N LYS A 72 4.03 8.29 2.90
CA LYS A 72 3.43 9.11 1.85
C LYS A 72 4.38 9.46 0.70
N ASP A 73 5.64 9.75 1.01
CA ASP A 73 6.61 10.20 0.00
C ASP A 73 7.59 9.09 -0.43
N ALA A 74 7.34 7.83 -0.02
CA ALA A 74 8.09 6.68 -0.52
C ALA A 74 7.81 6.47 -2.01
N LYS A 75 8.87 6.32 -2.80
CA LYS A 75 8.76 6.08 -4.24
C LYS A 75 8.82 4.58 -4.49
N ILE A 76 7.86 4.06 -5.24
CA ILE A 76 7.82 2.64 -5.63
C ILE A 76 7.65 2.57 -7.14
N GLY A 77 8.50 1.73 -7.77
CA GLY A 77 8.49 1.45 -9.19
C GLY A 77 7.32 0.54 -9.61
N GLU A 78 7.42 0.02 -10.83
CA GLU A 78 6.38 -0.82 -11.43
C GLU A 78 6.52 -2.30 -11.09
N ASN A 79 5.40 -3.02 -11.16
CA ASN A 79 5.32 -4.48 -11.02
C ASN A 79 5.96 -5.01 -9.72
N CYS A 80 5.90 -4.25 -8.63
CA CYS A 80 6.39 -4.71 -7.33
C CYS A 80 5.38 -5.62 -6.64
N SER A 81 5.85 -6.54 -5.80
CA SER A 81 5.00 -7.32 -4.90
C SER A 81 5.27 -6.96 -3.45
N ILE A 82 4.20 -6.73 -2.69
CA ILE A 82 4.26 -6.33 -1.29
C ILE A 82 3.36 -7.26 -0.48
N ASN A 83 3.98 -8.02 0.42
CA ASN A 83 3.27 -8.96 1.29
C ASN A 83 2.73 -8.31 2.58
N GLN A 84 2.00 -9.07 3.39
CA GLN A 84 1.48 -8.63 4.69
C GLN A 84 2.56 -8.06 5.61
N ASN A 85 2.17 -7.12 6.47
CA ASN A 85 2.99 -6.54 7.53
C ASN A 85 4.29 -5.87 7.07
N VAL A 86 4.43 -5.57 5.77
CA VAL A 86 5.57 -4.82 5.27
C VAL A 86 5.49 -3.36 5.70
N THR A 87 6.60 -2.81 6.19
CA THR A 87 6.74 -1.38 6.48
C THR A 87 7.77 -0.75 5.55
N ILE A 88 7.35 0.22 4.74
CA ILE A 88 8.21 1.13 3.98
C ILE A 88 8.12 2.50 4.66
N GLY A 89 9.02 2.72 5.61
CA GLY A 89 8.97 3.83 6.54
C GLY A 89 9.90 4.99 6.18
N ARG A 90 9.66 6.14 6.85
CA ARG A 90 10.54 7.30 6.79
C ARG A 90 11.74 7.08 7.73
N GLY A 91 12.96 7.28 7.22
CA GLY A 91 14.15 7.38 8.08
C GLY A 91 14.38 8.79 8.59
N ALA A 92 15.45 9.00 9.37
CA ALA A 92 15.86 10.34 9.77
C ALA A 92 16.19 11.22 8.55
N SER A 93 16.78 10.62 7.51
CA SER A 93 17.34 11.31 6.35
C SER A 93 16.36 11.47 5.18
N GLY A 94 15.20 10.80 5.18
CA GLY A 94 14.27 10.85 4.03
C GLY A 94 13.43 9.59 3.86
N PHE A 95 13.02 9.32 2.62
CA PHE A 95 12.10 8.26 2.23
C PHE A 95 12.76 7.28 1.26
N SER A 96 12.42 6.00 1.37
CA SER A 96 13.02 4.98 0.52
C SER A 96 12.52 5.07 -0.93
N THR A 97 13.40 4.75 -1.85
CA THR A 97 13.09 4.59 -3.28
C THR A 97 13.23 3.13 -3.67
N ILE A 98 12.13 2.52 -4.07
CA ILE A 98 12.04 1.13 -4.53
C ILE A 98 11.98 1.11 -6.05
N GLY A 99 12.87 0.35 -6.67
CA GLY A 99 12.93 0.12 -8.11
C GLY A 99 11.77 -0.73 -8.65
N ASN A 100 11.94 -1.25 -9.85
CA ASN A 100 10.96 -2.06 -10.56
C ASN A 100 11.09 -3.55 -10.23
N ASN A 101 9.99 -4.28 -10.30
CA ASN A 101 9.94 -5.74 -10.11
C ASN A 101 10.50 -6.21 -8.75
N VAL A 102 10.49 -5.34 -7.75
CA VAL A 102 11.00 -5.66 -6.41
C VAL A 102 9.98 -6.53 -5.70
N GLN A 103 10.47 -7.59 -5.04
CA GLN A 103 9.65 -8.49 -4.25
C GLN A 103 9.93 -8.27 -2.77
N ILE A 104 8.92 -7.83 -2.01
CA ILE A 104 9.04 -7.52 -0.59
C ILE A 104 8.20 -8.50 0.21
N TYR A 105 8.87 -9.46 0.86
CA TYR A 105 8.20 -10.52 1.61
C TYR A 105 7.74 -10.08 3.00
N SER A 106 6.89 -10.91 3.58
CA SER A 106 6.06 -10.58 4.74
C SER A 106 6.89 -10.08 5.94
N GLY A 107 6.41 -9.02 6.59
CA GLY A 107 7.04 -8.46 7.77
C GLY A 107 8.36 -7.71 7.54
N ALA A 108 8.81 -7.55 6.28
CA ALA A 108 10.01 -6.78 6.00
C ALA A 108 9.82 -5.30 6.35
N VAL A 109 10.88 -4.69 6.88
CA VAL A 109 10.95 -3.29 7.28
C VAL A 109 12.05 -2.61 6.48
N ILE A 110 11.68 -1.62 5.69
CA ILE A 110 12.59 -0.79 4.88
C ILE A 110 12.49 0.63 5.43
N ILE A 111 13.59 1.14 6.00
CA ILE A 111 13.61 2.46 6.65
C ILE A 111 14.89 3.18 6.26
N GLY A 112 14.74 4.43 5.81
CA GLY A 112 15.86 5.27 5.40
C GLY A 112 15.61 5.98 4.08
N ASP A 113 16.41 7.01 3.82
CA ASP A 113 16.64 7.49 2.46
C ASP A 113 17.60 6.51 1.78
N ILE A 114 17.04 5.38 1.33
CA ILE A 114 17.78 4.27 0.73
C ILE A 114 17.15 3.84 -0.58
N ILE A 115 17.97 3.28 -1.46
CA ILE A 115 17.59 2.81 -2.78
C ILE A 115 17.57 1.29 -2.78
N ILE A 116 16.45 0.71 -3.19
CA ILE A 116 16.33 -0.71 -3.50
C ILE A 116 16.31 -0.86 -5.01
N GLY A 117 17.34 -1.48 -5.58
CA GLY A 117 17.50 -1.66 -7.02
C GLY A 117 16.48 -2.61 -7.64
N ASP A 118 16.37 -2.54 -8.97
CA ASP A 118 15.43 -3.33 -9.75
C ASP A 118 15.65 -4.84 -9.56
N ASN A 119 14.55 -5.59 -9.55
CA ASN A 119 14.51 -7.04 -9.39
C ASN A 119 15.14 -7.53 -8.07
N ALA A 120 15.33 -6.66 -7.08
CA ALA A 120 15.77 -7.08 -5.75
C ALA A 120 14.69 -7.89 -5.03
N ILE A 121 15.12 -8.79 -4.14
CA ILE A 121 14.26 -9.58 -3.28
C ILE A 121 14.59 -9.27 -1.82
N ILE A 122 13.60 -8.77 -1.09
CA ILE A 122 13.70 -8.50 0.34
C ILE A 122 13.05 -9.66 1.09
N GLY A 123 13.85 -10.42 1.84
CA GLY A 123 13.40 -11.58 2.60
C GLY A 123 12.40 -11.22 3.70
N ALA A 124 11.62 -12.22 4.13
CA ALA A 124 10.64 -12.05 5.19
C ALA A 124 11.32 -11.61 6.50
N ASN A 125 10.66 -10.71 7.25
CA ASN A 125 11.15 -10.10 8.50
C ASN A 125 12.55 -9.43 8.40
N ALA A 126 13.02 -9.10 7.19
CA ALA A 126 14.28 -8.39 7.03
C ALA A 126 14.16 -6.92 7.47
N VAL A 127 15.20 -6.38 8.09
CA VAL A 127 15.30 -4.95 8.44
C VAL A 127 16.37 -4.29 7.57
N VAL A 128 15.94 -3.58 6.54
CA VAL A 128 16.79 -2.96 5.53
C VAL A 128 17.01 -1.49 5.87
N THR A 129 18.26 -1.14 6.14
CA THR A 129 18.70 0.20 6.54
C THR A 129 19.80 0.78 5.66
N LYS A 130 20.15 0.07 4.58
CA LYS A 130 21.18 0.45 3.61
C LYS A 130 20.68 0.15 2.20
N ASP A 131 21.28 0.80 1.21
CA ASP A 131 21.01 0.55 -0.21
C ASP A 131 21.19 -0.93 -0.56
N VAL A 132 20.34 -1.40 -1.46
CA VAL A 132 20.35 -2.76 -2.00
C VAL A 132 20.53 -2.67 -3.51
N ALA A 133 21.57 -3.31 -4.03
CA ALA A 133 21.82 -3.35 -5.46
C ALA A 133 20.70 -4.08 -6.22
N ALA A 134 20.60 -3.82 -7.53
CA ALA A 134 19.70 -4.56 -8.41
C ALA A 134 20.02 -6.06 -8.39
N LYS A 135 19.02 -6.89 -8.71
CA LYS A 135 19.13 -8.36 -8.76
C LYS A 135 19.76 -8.98 -7.50
N THR A 136 19.53 -8.39 -6.33
CA THR A 136 20.12 -8.87 -5.08
C THR A 136 19.05 -9.39 -4.13
N VAL A 137 19.35 -10.51 -3.46
CA VAL A 137 18.57 -11.03 -2.34
C VAL A 137 19.21 -10.57 -1.04
N VAL A 138 18.43 -9.88 -0.20
CA VAL A 138 18.84 -9.52 1.16
C VAL A 138 17.88 -10.07 2.21
N ALA A 139 18.38 -10.46 3.37
CA ALA A 139 17.55 -10.92 4.49
C ALA A 139 18.24 -10.71 5.84
N GLY A 140 17.49 -10.82 6.94
CA GLY A 140 17.99 -10.75 8.32
C GLY A 140 17.84 -9.38 8.98
N VAL A 141 18.31 -9.29 10.23
CA VAL A 141 18.23 -8.08 11.07
C VAL A 141 19.60 -7.80 11.69
N PRO A 142 20.35 -6.77 11.24
CA PRO A 142 20.09 -5.99 10.02
C PRO A 142 20.22 -6.86 8.75
N ALA A 143 19.55 -6.45 7.68
CA ALA A 143 19.57 -7.17 6.42
C ALA A 143 20.98 -7.22 5.83
N LYS A 144 21.37 -8.39 5.35
CA LYS A 144 22.65 -8.64 4.68
C LYS A 144 22.42 -9.26 3.31
N TYR A 145 23.38 -9.03 2.42
CA TYR A 145 23.48 -9.75 1.15
C TYR A 145 23.48 -11.26 1.39
N ILE A 146 22.64 -11.98 0.66
CA ILE A 146 22.59 -13.44 0.66
C ILE A 146 23.15 -14.00 -0.65
N ARG A 147 22.63 -13.51 -1.78
CA ARG A 147 23.00 -13.95 -3.14
C ARG A 147 22.43 -13.00 -4.19
N GLU A 148 22.81 -13.22 -5.43
CA GLU A 148 22.11 -12.64 -6.59
C GLU A 148 20.84 -13.42 -6.94
N VAL A 149 19.90 -12.71 -7.56
CA VAL A 149 18.66 -13.24 -8.14
C VAL A 149 18.98 -13.78 -9.53
N LYS A 150 18.62 -15.04 -9.80
CA LYS A 150 18.84 -15.64 -11.13
C LYS A 150 17.85 -15.07 -12.14
N ASP A 151 18.25 -14.98 -13.40
CA ASP A 151 17.37 -14.47 -14.46
C ASP A 151 16.10 -15.33 -14.62
N GLU A 152 16.20 -16.65 -14.41
CA GLU A 152 15.05 -17.56 -14.40
C GLU A 152 14.04 -17.19 -13.29
N GLU A 153 14.50 -16.79 -12.10
CA GLU A 153 13.62 -16.36 -11.01
C GLU A 153 12.90 -15.05 -11.37
N ILE A 154 13.58 -14.13 -12.07
CA ILE A 154 13.00 -12.88 -12.57
C ILE A 154 11.91 -13.18 -13.61
N GLU A 155 12.20 -14.04 -14.59
CA GLU A 155 11.23 -14.41 -15.62
C GLU A 155 10.01 -15.14 -15.03
N ASN A 156 10.24 -16.05 -14.08
CA ASN A 156 9.16 -16.74 -13.36
C ASN A 156 8.28 -15.73 -12.60
N TYR A 157 8.89 -14.77 -11.91
CA TYR A 157 8.16 -13.70 -11.23
C TYR A 157 7.35 -12.86 -12.21
N LEU A 158 7.95 -12.39 -13.32
CA LEU A 158 7.26 -11.56 -14.31
C LEU A 158 6.12 -12.32 -15.00
N SER A 159 6.31 -13.60 -15.30
CA SER A 159 5.26 -14.48 -15.84
C SER A 159 4.08 -14.60 -14.88
N PHE A 160 4.36 -14.92 -13.60
CA PHE A 160 3.36 -14.98 -12.55
C PHE A 160 2.65 -13.63 -12.38
N HIS A 161 3.40 -12.54 -12.31
CA HIS A 161 2.88 -11.19 -12.10
C HIS A 161 1.94 -10.79 -13.25
N ARG A 162 2.38 -10.94 -14.50
CA ARG A 162 1.55 -10.67 -15.69
C ARG A 162 0.26 -11.48 -15.68
N SER A 163 0.29 -12.73 -15.22
CA SER A 163 -0.92 -13.59 -15.14
C SER A 163 -2.02 -12.99 -14.27
N LYS A 164 -1.66 -12.22 -13.22
CA LYS A 164 -2.62 -11.59 -12.29
C LYS A 164 -3.33 -10.37 -12.89
N PHE A 165 -2.78 -9.75 -13.93
CA PHE A 165 -3.36 -8.57 -14.58
C PHE A 165 -3.96 -8.86 -15.96
N LYS A 166 -3.81 -10.06 -16.52
CA LYS A 166 -4.41 -10.45 -17.80
C LYS A 166 -5.92 -10.73 -17.74
N ASN A 167 -6.50 -10.90 -16.54
CA ASN A 167 -7.88 -11.32 -16.32
C ASN A 167 -8.80 -10.20 -15.77
N LYS A 168 -8.52 -8.93 -16.08
CA LYS A 168 -9.31 -7.78 -15.64
C LYS A 168 -9.64 -6.86 -16.79
#